data_AF-A0A9D8TIW4-F1
#
_entry.id   AF-A0A9D8TIW4-F1
#
_cell.length_a   1.000
_cell.length_b   1.000
_cell.length_c   1.000
_cell.angle_alpha   90.00
_cell.angle_beta   90.00
_cell.angle_gamma   90.00
#
_symmetry.space_group_name_H-M   'P 1'
#
loop_
_entity.id
_entity.type
_entity.pdbx_description
1 polymer ?
#
loop_
_entity_poly.entity_id
_entity_poly.type
_entity_poly.pdbx_seq_one_letter_code
_entity_poly.pdbx_strand_id
1 'polypeptide(L)'
;MKRLVIAFAFLFSLNVQAQEIKEVEIEGMMFQSMTQSDLTLAVNVQKINELGKYYALNMQWVNASGAPVQVNSYDDIKMTMLQGNGQDAQELPVKMYTREGYLQAIEARLQKTRRMSALASTLSVAETAAKPESDVLDVLIDVKAEAKEQENLNEMLAYEDDELTQGYLTPCVLAAGETKLGYLMFERQKGKVLHITVEVDGRSYQFVWK
;
A
#
# COMPACT_ATOMS: atom_id res chain seq x y z
N MET A 1 7.55 -1.29 -65.24
CA MET A 1 8.27 -0.84 -64.02
C MET A 1 7.35 -1.12 -62.83
N LYS A 2 7.58 -2.22 -62.11
CA LYS A 2 8.15 -2.25 -60.74
C LYS A 2 7.46 -1.29 -59.77
N ARG A 3 6.65 -1.84 -58.85
CA ARG A 3 6.92 -1.87 -57.40
C ARG A 3 5.89 -2.76 -56.69
N LEU A 4 6.34 -3.97 -56.37
CA LEU A 4 5.73 -4.86 -55.40
C LEU A 4 6.12 -4.31 -54.01
N VAL A 5 5.16 -3.82 -53.24
CA VAL A 5 5.35 -3.45 -51.84
C VAL A 5 4.81 -4.62 -51.02
N ILE A 6 5.71 -5.49 -50.56
CA ILE A 6 5.39 -6.52 -49.57
C ILE A 6 5.38 -5.80 -48.22
N ALA A 7 4.17 -5.50 -47.73
CA ALA A 7 3.99 -5.10 -46.34
C ALA A 7 4.13 -6.35 -45.46
N PHE A 8 5.28 -6.48 -44.80
CA PHE A 8 5.50 -7.42 -43.71
C PHE A 8 4.66 -6.94 -42.51
N ALA A 9 3.41 -7.40 -42.43
CA ALA A 9 2.63 -7.29 -41.20
C ALA A 9 3.17 -8.35 -40.23
N PHE A 10 3.97 -7.89 -39.27
CA PHE A 10 4.40 -8.67 -38.11
C PHE A 10 3.15 -9.19 -37.38
N LEU A 11 2.85 -10.48 -37.57
CA LEU A 11 1.98 -11.25 -36.70
C LEU A 11 2.73 -11.52 -35.39
N PHE A 12 2.82 -10.51 -34.52
CA PHE A 12 2.95 -10.76 -33.08
C PHE A 12 1.52 -10.91 -32.53
N SER A 13 0.90 -12.06 -32.80
CA SER A 13 -0.18 -12.52 -31.94
C SER A 13 0.47 -13.06 -30.68
N LEU A 14 0.85 -12.16 -29.78
CA LEU A 14 1.05 -12.50 -28.38
C LEU A 14 -0.29 -13.08 -27.90
N ASN A 15 -0.31 -14.40 -27.70
CA ASN A 15 -1.32 -15.08 -26.90
C ASN A 15 -1.21 -14.55 -25.47
N VAL A 16 -1.74 -13.36 -25.22
CA VAL A 16 -2.11 -12.94 -23.88
C VAL A 16 -3.38 -13.71 -23.57
N GLN A 17 -3.24 -14.92 -23.02
CA GLN A 17 -4.36 -15.52 -22.30
C GLN A 17 -4.78 -14.51 -21.24
N ALA A 18 -6.02 -14.03 -21.32
CA ALA A 18 -6.59 -13.17 -20.31
C ALA A 18 -6.51 -13.91 -18.97
N GLN A 19 -5.66 -13.43 -18.07
CA GLN A 19 -5.50 -14.00 -16.75
C GLN A 19 -6.75 -13.69 -15.95
N GLU A 20 -7.40 -14.72 -15.42
CA GLU A 20 -8.65 -14.61 -14.67
C GLU A 20 -8.36 -14.22 -13.22
N ILE A 21 -8.94 -13.12 -12.75
CA ILE A 21 -8.93 -12.73 -11.34
C ILE A 21 -10.16 -13.37 -10.68
N LYS A 22 -9.95 -14.05 -9.55
CA LYS A 22 -11.01 -14.68 -8.73
C LYS A 22 -11.08 -14.02 -7.37
N GLU A 23 -12.28 -13.90 -6.82
CA GLU A 23 -12.45 -13.50 -5.43
C GLU A 23 -12.46 -14.74 -4.53
N VAL A 24 -11.63 -14.73 -3.48
CA VAL A 24 -11.50 -15.85 -2.53
C VAL A 24 -11.51 -15.32 -1.10
N GLU A 25 -12.14 -16.05 -0.19
CA GLU A 25 -12.12 -15.73 1.24
C GLU A 25 -10.97 -16.48 1.92
N ILE A 26 -10.08 -15.74 2.59
CA ILE A 26 -8.95 -16.27 3.36
C ILE A 26 -9.00 -15.59 4.72
N GLU A 27 -9.10 -16.39 5.78
CA GLU A 27 -9.13 -15.89 7.17
C GLU A 27 -10.21 -14.81 7.43
N GLY A 28 -11.38 -14.94 6.80
CA GLY A 28 -12.49 -14.00 6.93
C GLY A 28 -12.32 -12.70 6.14
N MET A 29 -11.27 -12.57 5.32
CA MET A 29 -11.03 -11.44 4.43
C MET A 29 -11.18 -11.85 2.96
N MET A 30 -11.70 -10.94 2.14
CA MET A 30 -11.84 -11.15 0.70
C MET A 30 -10.58 -10.72 -0.05
N PHE A 31 -9.99 -11.64 -0.81
CA PHE A 31 -8.82 -11.42 -1.63
C PHE A 31 -9.15 -11.50 -3.12
N GLN A 32 -8.45 -10.73 -3.94
CA GLN A 32 -8.34 -10.95 -5.38
C GLN A 32 -7.19 -11.91 -5.65
N SER A 33 -7.45 -13.03 -6.30
CA SER A 33 -6.49 -14.10 -6.55
C SER A 33 -6.26 -14.31 -8.04
N MET A 34 -5.01 -14.57 -8.41
CA MET A 34 -4.59 -14.87 -9.77
C MET A 34 -3.56 -16.00 -9.74
N THR A 35 -3.75 -16.99 -10.61
CA THR A 35 -2.83 -18.12 -10.78
C THR A 35 -2.10 -18.01 -12.11
N GLN A 36 -0.77 -18.12 -12.08
CA GLN A 36 0.06 -18.22 -13.29
C GLN A 36 0.93 -19.48 -13.22
N SER A 37 0.66 -20.41 -14.13
CA SER A 37 1.23 -21.76 -14.13
C SER A 37 0.92 -22.48 -12.82
N ASP A 38 1.88 -22.50 -11.91
CA ASP A 38 1.91 -23.25 -10.65
C ASP A 38 2.10 -22.35 -9.43
N LEU A 39 2.10 -21.02 -9.61
CA LEU A 39 2.18 -20.06 -8.54
C LEU A 39 0.91 -19.21 -8.50
N THR A 40 0.27 -19.19 -7.34
CA THR A 40 -0.92 -18.36 -7.09
C THR A 40 -0.56 -17.23 -6.13
N LEU A 41 -1.03 -16.04 -6.47
CA LEU A 41 -0.96 -14.86 -5.61
C LEU A 41 -2.37 -14.35 -5.36
N ALA A 42 -2.72 -14.21 -4.08
CA ALA A 42 -3.93 -13.53 -3.64
C ALA A 42 -3.56 -12.25 -2.90
N VAL A 43 -4.24 -11.13 -3.20
CA VAL A 43 -4.02 -9.83 -2.56
C VAL A 43 -5.30 -9.26 -1.95
N ASN A 44 -5.15 -8.60 -0.80
CA ASN A 44 -6.20 -7.83 -0.16
C ASN A 44 -5.61 -6.49 0.31
N VAL A 45 -6.41 -5.43 0.20
CA VAL A 45 -6.02 -4.10 0.68
C VAL A 45 -6.92 -3.72 1.84
N GLN A 46 -6.31 -3.47 2.99
CA GLN A 46 -7.01 -3.13 4.23
C GLN A 46 -6.59 -1.74 4.71
N LYS A 47 -7.57 -0.94 5.13
CA LYS A 47 -7.33 0.36 5.77
C LYS A 47 -7.03 0.13 7.25
N ILE A 48 -5.90 0.62 7.73
CA ILE A 48 -5.41 0.37 9.10
C ILE A 48 -5.82 1.46 10.09
N ASN A 49 -6.01 2.69 9.61
CA ASN A 49 -6.37 3.81 10.49
C ASN A 49 -7.53 4.63 9.94
N GLU A 50 -8.28 5.31 10.82
CA GLU A 50 -9.42 6.13 10.40
C GLU A 50 -9.02 7.29 9.49
N LEU A 51 -7.81 7.84 9.70
CA LEU A 51 -7.25 8.94 8.91
C LEU A 51 -6.96 8.58 7.44
N GLY A 52 -7.09 7.31 7.06
CA GLY A 52 -7.10 6.87 5.65
C GLY A 52 -5.78 7.09 4.94
N LYS A 53 -4.68 7.17 5.69
CA LYS A 53 -3.36 7.42 5.13
C LYS A 53 -2.55 6.14 4.94
N TYR A 54 -2.66 5.20 5.87
CA TYR A 54 -1.89 3.96 5.85
C TYR A 54 -2.79 2.76 5.64
N TYR A 55 -2.30 1.83 4.83
CA TYR A 55 -2.99 0.63 4.40
C TYR A 55 -2.04 -0.56 4.49
N ALA A 56 -2.60 -1.74 4.76
CA ALA A 56 -1.94 -3.02 4.61
C ALA A 56 -2.27 -3.58 3.23
N LEU A 57 -1.24 -4.03 2.51
CA LEU A 57 -1.40 -4.95 1.40
C LEU A 57 -1.11 -6.36 1.95
N ASN A 58 -2.17 -7.12 2.20
CA ASN A 58 -2.11 -8.53 2.58
C ASN A 58 -1.88 -9.37 1.32
N MET A 59 -0.97 -10.33 1.37
CA MET A 59 -0.61 -11.19 0.25
C MET A 59 -0.47 -12.64 0.70
N GLN A 60 -1.19 -13.54 0.04
CA GLN A 60 -0.99 -14.98 0.19
C GLN A 60 -0.37 -15.56 -1.08
N TRP A 61 0.74 -16.25 -0.90
CA TRP A 61 1.41 -17.01 -1.94
C TRP A 61 1.12 -18.49 -1.78
N VAL A 62 0.84 -19.17 -2.88
CA VAL A 62 0.71 -20.64 -2.92
C VAL A 62 1.59 -21.17 -4.05
N ASN A 63 2.63 -21.92 -3.69
CA ASN A 63 3.54 -22.58 -4.64
C ASN A 63 3.08 -24.02 -4.87
N ALA A 64 2.32 -24.27 -5.94
CA ALA A 64 1.91 -25.60 -6.36
C ALA A 64 2.97 -26.30 -7.25
N SER A 65 4.12 -25.67 -7.49
CA SER A 65 5.17 -26.25 -8.32
C SER A 65 5.93 -27.36 -7.57
N GLY A 66 6.68 -28.15 -8.33
CA GLY A 66 7.64 -29.12 -7.77
C GLY A 66 8.97 -28.52 -7.34
N ALA A 67 9.16 -27.19 -7.48
CA ALA A 67 10.43 -26.50 -7.25
C ALA A 67 10.27 -25.33 -6.27
N PRO A 68 11.34 -24.93 -5.56
CA PRO A 68 11.29 -23.72 -4.74
C PRO A 68 11.21 -22.45 -5.61
N VAL A 69 10.47 -21.45 -5.15
CA VAL A 69 10.33 -20.13 -5.80
C VAL A 69 10.88 -19.05 -4.88
N GLN A 70 11.79 -18.20 -5.39
CA GLN A 70 12.29 -17.03 -4.67
C GLN A 70 11.30 -15.88 -4.82
N VAL A 71 10.89 -15.28 -3.71
CA VAL A 71 10.05 -14.07 -3.66
C VAL A 71 10.85 -12.95 -3.00
N ASN A 72 11.18 -11.90 -3.76
CA ASN A 72 11.86 -10.71 -3.23
C ASN A 72 10.78 -9.67 -2.91
N SER A 73 10.21 -9.80 -1.72
CA SER A 73 8.97 -9.11 -1.33
C SER A 73 8.90 -7.62 -1.64
N TYR A 74 10.00 -6.87 -1.55
CA TYR A 74 9.98 -5.42 -1.72
C TYR A 74 10.25 -4.97 -3.14
N ASP A 75 11.25 -5.56 -3.79
CA ASP A 75 11.72 -5.13 -5.11
C ASP A 75 10.82 -5.65 -6.24
N ASP A 76 10.11 -6.74 -5.98
CA ASP A 76 9.19 -7.38 -6.92
C ASP A 76 7.82 -6.68 -6.99
N ILE A 77 7.52 -5.78 -6.04
CA ILE A 77 6.20 -5.13 -5.92
C ILE A 77 6.29 -3.68 -6.38
N LYS A 78 5.38 -3.30 -7.27
CA LYS A 78 5.16 -1.91 -7.70
C LYS A 78 3.71 -1.55 -7.44
N MET A 79 3.51 -0.43 -6.76
CA MET A 79 2.19 0.12 -6.50
C MET A 79 2.09 1.57 -7.00
N THR A 80 1.04 1.84 -7.77
CA THR A 80 0.76 3.17 -8.31
C THR A 80 -0.71 3.54 -8.08
N MET A 81 -0.94 4.80 -7.70
CA MET A 81 -2.27 5.38 -7.66
C MET A 81 -2.52 6.11 -8.98
N LEU A 82 -3.65 5.84 -9.62
CA LEU A 82 -4.14 6.65 -10.74
C LEU A 82 -4.90 7.87 -10.22
N GLN A 83 -4.38 9.04 -10.58
CA GLN A 83 -5.02 10.33 -10.35
C GLN A 83 -5.50 10.91 -11.68
N GLY A 84 -6.80 11.22 -11.77
CA GLY A 84 -7.42 11.70 -13.01
C GLY A 84 -8.30 10.64 -13.67
N ASN A 85 -8.76 10.92 -14.89
CA ASN A 85 -9.61 10.01 -15.68
C ASN A 85 -9.07 9.95 -17.11
N GLY A 86 -9.15 8.79 -17.77
CA GLY A 86 -8.84 8.66 -19.20
C GLY A 86 -7.34 8.78 -19.51
N GLN A 87 -7.01 9.39 -20.65
CA GLN A 87 -5.63 9.47 -21.15
C GLN A 87 -4.73 10.41 -20.34
N ASP A 88 -5.31 11.30 -19.53
CA ASP A 88 -4.58 12.24 -18.68
C ASP A 88 -4.37 11.70 -17.25
N ALA A 89 -4.68 10.42 -17.01
CA ALA A 89 -4.46 9.79 -15.72
C ALA A 89 -2.95 9.76 -15.41
N GLN A 90 -2.57 10.41 -14.32
CA GLN A 90 -1.20 10.38 -13.82
C GLN A 90 -1.02 9.18 -12.88
N GLU A 91 0.05 8.42 -13.10
CA GLU A 91 0.52 7.41 -12.16
C GLU A 91 1.36 8.07 -11.06
N LEU A 92 0.90 7.93 -9.82
CA LEU A 92 1.62 8.36 -8.64
C LEU A 92 2.21 7.15 -7.94
N PRO A 93 3.54 7.03 -7.81
CA PRO A 93 4.14 5.94 -7.07
C PRO A 93 3.69 5.98 -5.60
N VAL A 94 3.33 4.81 -5.08
CA VAL A 94 2.96 4.63 -3.68
C VAL A 94 4.19 4.32 -2.86
N LYS A 95 4.31 4.95 -1.70
CA LYS A 95 5.40 4.68 -0.79
C LYS A 95 5.09 3.44 0.05
N MET A 96 5.90 2.41 -0.13
CA MET A 96 5.89 1.17 0.66
C MET A 96 6.91 1.25 1.78
N TYR A 97 6.66 0.55 2.89
CA TYR A 97 7.49 0.62 4.08
C TYR A 97 7.87 -0.77 4.58
N THR A 98 9.16 -1.05 4.75
CA THR A 98 9.57 -2.15 5.63
C THR A 98 9.00 -1.92 7.03
N ARG A 99 8.90 -2.96 7.86
CA ARG A 99 8.43 -2.81 9.25
C ARG A 99 9.14 -1.68 9.98
N GLU A 100 10.46 -1.70 9.95
CA GLU A 100 11.30 -0.67 10.58
C GLU A 100 11.05 0.72 9.97
N GLY A 101 10.95 0.81 8.64
CA GLY A 101 10.67 2.07 7.96
C GLY A 101 9.28 2.63 8.29
N TYR A 102 8.29 1.77 8.51
CA TYR A 102 6.93 2.14 8.90
C TYR A 102 6.90 2.68 10.33
N LEU A 103 7.51 1.96 11.28
CA LEU A 103 7.61 2.39 12.68
C LEU A 103 8.35 3.72 12.81
N GLN A 104 9.48 3.87 12.12
CA GLN A 104 10.23 5.14 12.08
C GLN A 104 9.37 6.28 11.50
N ALA A 105 8.56 6.02 10.47
CA ALA A 105 7.68 7.02 9.89
C ALA A 105 6.56 7.45 10.85
N ILE A 106 5.96 6.50 11.58
CA ILE A 106 4.95 6.80 12.61
C ILE A 106 5.58 7.61 13.75
N GLU A 107 6.71 7.15 14.29
CA GLU A 107 7.40 7.82 15.40
C GLU A 107 7.83 9.24 15.03
N ALA A 108 8.43 9.43 13.86
CA ALA A 108 8.83 10.76 13.38
C ALA A 108 7.63 11.70 13.28
N ARG A 109 6.48 11.19 12.83
CA ARG A 109 5.24 11.96 12.75
C ARG A 109 4.67 12.28 14.13
N LEU A 110 4.64 11.30 15.02
CA LEU A 110 4.19 11.46 16.41
C LEU A 110 5.03 12.51 17.14
N GLN A 111 6.36 12.49 16.97
CA GLN A 111 7.25 13.51 17.51
C GLN A 111 6.94 14.90 16.94
N LYS A 112 6.65 14.99 15.63
CA LYS A 112 6.27 16.26 14.99
C LYS A 112 4.96 16.79 15.56
N THR A 113 3.91 15.96 15.65
CA THR A 113 2.61 16.34 16.20
C THR A 113 2.73 16.80 17.66
N ARG A 114 3.50 16.09 18.49
CA ARG A 114 3.76 16.50 19.89
C ARG A 114 4.46 17.85 19.98
N ARG A 115 5.42 18.14 19.09
CA ARG A 115 6.10 19.45 19.04
C ARG A 115 5.16 20.58 18.65
N MET A 116 4.30 20.36 17.64
CA MET A 116 3.32 21.35 17.20
C MET A 116 2.31 21.65 18.32
N SER A 117 1.78 20.61 18.97
CA SER A 117 0.85 20.77 20.09
C SER A 117 1.48 21.53 21.27
N ALA A 118 2.75 21.25 21.59
CA ALA A 118 3.49 22.01 22.60
C ALA A 118 3.61 23.49 22.22
N LEU A 119 3.98 23.81 20.98
CA LEU A 119 4.06 25.20 20.50
C LEU A 119 2.68 25.90 20.55
N ALA A 120 1.63 25.25 20.07
CA ALA A 120 0.26 25.78 20.10
C ALA A 120 -0.20 26.11 21.53
N SER A 121 0.11 25.24 22.50
CA SER A 121 -0.20 25.50 23.91
C SER A 121 0.57 26.72 24.46
N THR A 122 1.84 26.89 24.11
CA THR A 122 2.62 28.06 24.54
C THR A 122 2.14 29.36 23.92
N LEU A 123 1.71 29.33 22.65
CA LEU A 123 1.14 30.49 21.95
C LEU A 123 -0.23 30.87 22.52
N SER A 124 -1.11 29.89 22.75
CA SER A 124 -2.42 30.11 23.37
C SER A 124 -2.31 30.73 24.77
N VAL A 125 -1.33 30.30 25.58
CA VAL A 125 -1.09 30.84 26.93
C VAL A 125 -0.52 32.27 26.87
N ALA A 126 0.32 32.56 25.87
CA ALA A 126 0.84 33.91 25.64
C ALA A 126 -0.26 34.89 25.17
N GLU A 127 -1.20 34.44 24.34
CA GLU A 127 -2.32 35.24 23.84
C GLU A 127 -3.46 35.40 24.86
N THR A 128 -3.77 34.41 25.71
CA THR A 128 -4.82 34.57 26.74
C THR A 128 -4.49 35.62 27.81
N ALA A 129 -3.24 36.10 27.88
CA ALA A 129 -2.85 37.28 28.65
C ALA A 129 -3.29 38.62 28.01
N ALA A 130 -3.74 38.60 26.76
CA ALA A 130 -4.28 39.73 25.99
C ALA A 130 -5.63 39.33 25.35
N LYS A 131 -6.75 39.83 25.89
CA LYS A 131 -8.16 39.63 25.45
C LYS A 131 -8.39 38.75 24.18
N PRO A 132 -9.13 37.64 24.27
CA PRO A 132 -9.29 36.72 23.16
C PRO A 132 -10.21 37.30 22.06
N GLU A 133 -9.65 37.51 20.87
CA GLU A 133 -10.38 37.76 19.62
C GLU A 133 -10.72 36.43 18.91
N SER A 134 -11.48 36.52 17.81
CA SER A 134 -11.93 35.44 16.91
C SER A 134 -10.90 34.32 16.67
N ASP A 135 -9.62 34.66 16.65
CA ASP A 135 -8.49 33.78 16.32
C ASP A 135 -8.30 32.62 17.32
N VAL A 136 -8.79 32.73 18.56
CA VAL A 136 -8.68 31.67 19.57
C VAL A 136 -9.53 30.43 19.22
N LEU A 137 -10.63 30.63 18.48
CA LEU A 137 -11.50 29.51 18.09
C LEU A 137 -10.82 28.63 17.03
N ASP A 138 -10.08 29.24 16.10
CA ASP A 138 -9.34 28.54 15.05
C ASP A 138 -8.15 27.75 15.64
N VAL A 139 -7.42 28.33 16.60
CA VAL A 139 -6.35 27.64 17.34
C VAL A 139 -6.90 26.43 18.12
N LEU A 140 -8.09 26.53 18.73
CA LEU A 140 -8.73 25.42 19.44
C LEU A 140 -9.22 24.30 18.50
N ILE A 141 -9.58 24.62 17.26
CA ILE A 141 -9.92 23.63 16.23
C ILE A 141 -8.67 22.86 15.82
N ASP A 142 -7.55 23.56 15.60
CA ASP A 142 -6.27 22.96 15.21
C ASP A 142 -5.72 22.03 16.32
N VAL A 143 -5.79 22.45 17.58
CA VAL A 143 -5.36 21.61 18.73
C VAL A 143 -6.18 20.32 18.84
N LYS A 144 -7.49 20.36 18.58
CA LYS A 144 -8.34 19.14 18.58
C LYS A 144 -8.02 18.20 17.43
N ALA A 145 -7.71 18.75 16.25
CA ALA A 145 -7.28 17.95 15.10
C ALA A 145 -5.94 17.24 15.38
N GLU A 146 -4.98 17.94 15.99
CA GLU A 146 -3.69 17.39 16.39
C GLU A 146 -3.81 16.32 17.48
N ALA A 147 -4.69 16.50 18.46
CA ALA A 147 -4.95 15.50 19.50
C ALA A 147 -5.52 14.20 18.92
N LYS A 148 -6.48 14.30 17.98
CA LYS A 148 -7.01 13.16 17.26
C LYS A 148 -5.93 12.48 16.41
N GLU A 149 -5.05 13.25 15.77
CA GLU A 149 -3.92 12.68 15.02
C GLU A 149 -2.95 11.92 15.93
N GLN A 150 -2.65 12.45 17.11
CA GLN A 150 -1.79 11.79 18.09
C GLN A 150 -2.40 10.47 18.60
N GLU A 151 -3.70 10.44 18.89
CA GLU A 151 -4.43 9.22 19.28
C GLU A 151 -4.30 8.14 18.20
N ASN A 152 -4.60 8.49 16.93
CA ASN A 152 -4.46 7.57 15.79
C ASN A 152 -3.03 7.03 15.63
N LEU A 153 -1.99 7.86 15.83
CA LEU A 153 -0.60 7.41 15.72
C LEU A 153 -0.22 6.45 16.85
N ASN A 154 -0.75 6.65 18.06
CA ASN A 154 -0.54 5.71 19.16
C ASN A 154 -1.26 4.39 18.92
N GLU A 155 -2.49 4.41 18.38
CA GLU A 155 -3.22 3.19 17.98
C GLU A 155 -2.45 2.40 16.92
N MET A 156 -1.81 3.08 15.95
CA MET A 156 -0.99 2.42 14.93
C MET A 156 0.26 1.74 15.51
N LEU A 157 0.88 2.32 16.54
CA LEU A 157 1.99 1.68 17.25
C LEU A 157 1.51 0.46 18.04
N ALA A 158 0.37 0.58 18.73
CA ALA A 158 -0.24 -0.53 19.46
C ALA A 158 -0.65 -1.68 18.52
N TYR A 159 -1.20 -1.37 17.34
CA TYR A 159 -1.52 -2.34 16.30
C TYR A 159 -0.29 -3.17 15.88
N GLU A 160 0.88 -2.55 15.76
CA GLU A 160 2.12 -3.23 15.43
C GLU A 160 2.71 -4.07 16.58
N ASP A 161 2.45 -3.69 17.82
CA ASP A 161 2.87 -4.45 19.01
C ASP A 161 1.99 -5.68 19.26
N ASP A 162 0.67 -5.59 18.98
CA ASP A 162 -0.29 -6.68 19.22
C ASP A 162 -0.41 -7.68 18.03
N GLU A 163 -0.30 -7.26 16.77
CA GLU A 163 -0.56 -8.16 15.61
C GLU A 163 0.66 -8.56 14.76
N LEU A 164 1.88 -8.00 14.94
CA LEU A 164 2.80 -7.91 13.80
C LEU A 164 4.28 -8.26 14.03
N THR A 165 4.55 -9.29 14.84
CA THR A 165 5.89 -9.94 14.88
C THR A 165 6.04 -11.15 13.96
N GLN A 166 4.98 -11.65 13.31
CA GLN A 166 5.06 -12.89 12.49
C GLN A 166 4.61 -12.79 11.02
N GLY A 167 4.17 -11.63 10.52
CA GLY A 167 3.56 -11.54 9.19
C GLY A 167 4.16 -10.56 8.18
N TYR A 168 5.14 -9.72 8.54
CA TYR A 168 5.70 -8.76 7.57
C TYR A 168 6.37 -9.52 6.42
N LEU A 169 6.04 -9.14 5.18
CA LEU A 169 6.64 -9.74 4.01
C LEU A 169 8.14 -9.46 3.99
N THR A 170 8.91 -10.53 4.06
CA THR A 170 10.38 -10.54 3.97
C THR A 170 10.80 -11.42 2.81
N PRO A 171 11.91 -11.10 2.13
CA PRO A 171 12.45 -11.95 1.07
C PRO A 171 12.57 -13.39 1.54
N CYS A 172 12.02 -14.33 0.77
CA CYS A 172 11.97 -15.72 1.17
C CYS A 172 11.95 -16.67 -0.02
N VAL A 173 12.26 -17.93 0.27
CA VAL A 173 12.08 -19.04 -0.65
C VAL A 173 10.81 -19.75 -0.25
N LEU A 174 9.84 -19.85 -1.16
CA LEU A 174 8.66 -20.69 -1.02
C LEU A 174 9.01 -22.10 -1.48
N ALA A 175 9.01 -23.07 -0.57
CA ALA A 175 9.19 -24.47 -0.90
C ALA A 175 8.04 -25.01 -1.77
N ALA A 176 8.28 -26.15 -2.41
CA ALA A 176 7.25 -26.84 -3.19
C ALA A 176 6.06 -27.23 -2.29
N GLY A 177 4.85 -26.86 -2.70
CA GLY A 177 3.62 -27.05 -1.92
C GLY A 177 3.40 -26.04 -0.79
N GLU A 178 4.31 -25.08 -0.58
CA GLU A 178 4.21 -24.13 0.52
C GLU A 178 3.14 -23.05 0.25
N THR A 179 2.43 -22.67 1.32
CA THR A 179 1.59 -21.49 1.36
C THR A 179 2.14 -20.52 2.40
N LYS A 180 2.28 -19.25 2.02
CA LYS A 180 2.77 -18.19 2.91
C LYS A 180 1.87 -16.97 2.83
N LEU A 181 1.40 -16.53 3.98
CA LEU A 181 0.68 -15.27 4.15
C LEU A 181 1.63 -14.23 4.73
N GLY A 182 1.53 -13.00 4.26
CA GLY A 182 2.16 -11.87 4.89
C GLY A 182 1.56 -10.56 4.41
N TYR A 183 2.07 -9.44 4.90
CA TYR A 183 1.61 -8.12 4.49
C TYR A 183 2.77 -7.13 4.40
N LEU A 184 2.49 -5.98 3.78
CA LEU A 184 3.34 -4.81 3.81
C LEU A 184 2.51 -3.55 4.05
N MET A 185 3.11 -2.54 4.67
CA MET A 185 2.46 -1.26 4.86
C MET A 185 2.77 -0.31 3.72
N PHE A 186 1.78 0.48 3.32
CA PHE A 186 1.96 1.55 2.36
C PHE A 186 1.17 2.80 2.70
N GLU A 187 1.69 3.93 2.23
CA GLU A 187 1.03 5.23 2.35
C GLU A 187 0.29 5.56 1.06
N ARG A 188 -1.04 5.58 1.14
CA ARG A 188 -1.89 5.87 0.00
C ARG A 188 -1.70 7.32 -0.44
N GLN A 189 -1.50 7.50 -1.75
CA GLN A 189 -1.50 8.81 -2.40
C GLN A 189 -2.92 9.20 -2.84
N LYS A 190 -3.14 10.48 -3.12
CA LYS A 190 -4.43 10.97 -3.64
C LYS A 190 -4.71 10.35 -5.02
N GLY A 191 -5.68 9.46 -5.09
CA GLY A 191 -6.08 8.80 -6.33
C GLY A 191 -7.31 7.92 -6.13
N LYS A 192 -7.93 7.53 -7.24
CA LYS A 192 -9.18 6.75 -7.24
C LYS A 192 -8.96 5.25 -7.39
N VAL A 193 -7.85 4.86 -8.01
CA VAL A 193 -7.58 3.47 -8.33
C VAL A 193 -6.14 3.17 -7.95
N LEU A 194 -5.93 2.08 -7.22
CA LEU A 194 -4.63 1.52 -6.90
C LEU A 194 -4.35 0.37 -7.86
N HIS A 195 -3.22 0.45 -8.56
CA HIS A 195 -2.67 -0.63 -9.36
C HIS A 195 -1.55 -1.30 -8.57
N ILE A 196 -1.61 -2.62 -8.46
CA ILE A 196 -0.61 -3.43 -7.80
C ILE A 196 -0.04 -4.37 -8.84
N THR A 197 1.25 -4.26 -9.12
CA THR A 197 1.99 -5.16 -10.00
C THR A 197 3.01 -5.92 -9.17
N VAL A 198 3.05 -7.25 -9.32
CA VAL A 198 4.01 -8.11 -8.65
C VAL A 198 4.73 -8.97 -9.69
N GLU A 199 6.05 -8.82 -9.77
CA GLU A 199 6.91 -9.55 -10.71
C GLU A 199 7.74 -10.59 -9.99
N VAL A 200 7.49 -11.88 -10.21
CA VAL A 200 8.23 -12.96 -9.52
C VAL A 200 8.56 -14.09 -10.49
N ASP A 201 9.83 -14.46 -10.57
CA ASP A 201 10.31 -15.57 -11.40
C ASP A 201 9.76 -15.52 -12.84
N GLY A 202 9.81 -14.34 -13.46
CA GLY A 202 9.33 -14.07 -14.82
C GLY A 202 7.80 -13.99 -14.99
N ARG A 203 7.03 -14.17 -13.91
CA ARG A 203 5.55 -14.03 -13.88
C ARG A 203 5.19 -12.60 -13.44
N SER A 204 4.11 -12.04 -13.99
CA SER A 204 3.67 -10.67 -13.68
C SER A 204 2.20 -10.66 -13.32
N TYR A 205 1.89 -10.46 -12.04
CA TYR A 205 0.54 -10.40 -11.50
C TYR A 205 0.09 -8.95 -11.43
N GLN A 206 -1.14 -8.67 -11.86
CA GLN A 206 -1.70 -7.32 -11.85
C GLN A 206 -3.07 -7.31 -11.19
N PHE A 207 -3.24 -6.43 -10.20
CA PHE A 207 -4.49 -6.24 -9.46
C PHE A 207 -4.89 -4.77 -9.48
N VAL A 208 -6.21 -4.55 -9.48
CA VAL A 208 -6.81 -3.21 -9.52
C VAL A 208 -7.79 -3.09 -8.36
N TRP A 209 -7.55 -2.10 -7.50
CA TRP A 209 -8.36 -1.82 -6.33
C TRP A 209 -8.93 -0.40 -6.41
N LYS A 210 -10.22 -0.23 -6.13
CA LYS A 210 -10.96 1.04 -6.30
C LYS A 210 -11.43 1.58 -4.96
#